data_AF-A0A950FG03-F1
#
_entry.id   AF-A0A950FG03-F1
#
_cell.length_a   1.000
_cell.length_b   1.000
_cell.length_c   1.000
_cell.angle_alpha   90.00
_cell.angle_beta   90.00
_cell.angle_gamma   90.00
#
_symmetry.space_group_name_H-M   'P 1'
#
loop_
_entity.id
_entity.type
_entity.pdbx_description
1 polymer ?
#
loop_
_entity_poly.entity_id
_entity_poly.type
_entity_poly.pdbx_seq_one_letter_code
_entity_poly.pdbx_strand_id
1 'polypeptide(L)'
;MDSRQLKRIDILRHELKALRFILDHYHSVTLDSASLPPLEDFQSEQGREIYSAIIDAPDRASAEQRIHTLELDDVDIESFLRLSGEHYHTYPALVRERAEAIRRGQLKVEAA
;
A
#
# COMPACT_ATOMS: atom_id res chain seq x y z
N MET A 1 22.36 -14.14 12.61
CA MET A 1 21.12 -13.34 12.57
C MET A 1 20.25 -13.95 11.49
N ASP A 2 19.23 -14.70 11.88
CA ASP A 2 18.25 -15.27 10.95
C ASP A 2 17.45 -14.14 10.31
N SER A 3 17.80 -13.75 9.10
CA SER A 3 16.98 -12.86 8.30
C SER A 3 15.64 -13.54 8.06
N ARG A 4 14.55 -13.08 8.70
CA ARG A 4 13.20 -13.56 8.36
C ARG A 4 12.93 -13.24 6.89
N GLN A 5 12.72 -14.28 6.10
CA GLN A 5 12.25 -14.16 4.73
C GLN A 5 10.77 -13.80 4.75
N LEU A 6 10.40 -12.78 3.99
CA LEU A 6 9.01 -12.39 3.76
C LEU A 6 8.63 -12.72 2.33
N LYS A 7 7.50 -13.40 2.18
CA LYS A 7 6.93 -13.71 0.88
C LYS A 7 6.42 -12.43 0.23
N ARG A 8 6.60 -12.33 -1.08
CA ARG A 8 6.10 -11.18 -1.87
C ARG A 8 4.60 -10.96 -1.71
N ILE A 9 3.82 -12.05 -1.63
CA ILE A 9 2.37 -11.99 -1.43
C ILE A 9 1.98 -11.41 -0.06
N ASP A 10 2.78 -11.66 0.98
CA ASP A 10 2.51 -11.12 2.32
C ASP A 10 2.87 -9.63 2.42
N ILE A 11 3.85 -9.20 1.63
CA ILE A 11 4.18 -7.78 1.46
C ILE A 11 3.03 -7.07 0.74
N LEU A 12 2.64 -7.57 -0.43
CA LEU A 12 1.53 -7.00 -1.21
C LEU A 12 0.25 -6.93 -0.36
N ARG A 13 -0.12 -8.01 0.36
CA ARG A 13 -1.31 -8.00 1.23
C ARG A 13 -1.27 -6.91 2.30
N HIS A 14 -0.10 -6.63 2.87
CA HIS A 14 0.03 -5.58 3.89
C HIS A 14 0.02 -4.18 3.27
N GLU A 15 0.63 -4.02 2.10
CA GLU A 15 0.55 -2.79 1.32
C GLU A 15 -0.89 -2.50 0.92
N LEU A 16 -1.67 -3.48 0.44
CA LEU A 16 -3.08 -3.31 0.13
C LEU A 16 -3.90 -2.84 1.34
N LYS A 17 -3.62 -3.36 2.55
CA LYS A 17 -4.28 -2.87 3.76
C LYS A 17 -3.94 -1.41 4.06
N ALA A 18 -2.67 -1.02 3.89
CA ALA A 18 -2.26 0.38 4.03
C ALA A 18 -2.95 1.26 2.98
N LEU A 19 -2.94 0.85 1.72
CA LEU A 19 -3.54 1.55 0.58
C LEU A 19 -5.04 1.72 0.77
N ARG A 20 -5.72 0.72 1.31
CA ARG A 20 -7.15 0.81 1.61
C ARG A 20 -7.45 1.83 2.70
N PHE A 21 -6.65 1.86 3.77
CA PHE A 21 -6.77 2.91 4.78
C PHE A 21 -6.51 4.30 4.20
N ILE A 22 -5.47 4.45 3.36
CA ILE A 22 -5.13 5.70 2.70
C ILE A 22 -6.27 6.16 1.79
N LEU A 23 -6.80 5.29 0.92
CA LEU A 23 -7.94 5.59 0.06
C LEU A 23 -9.15 6.10 0.87
N ASP A 24 -9.38 5.53 2.05
CA ASP A 24 -10.50 5.91 2.91
C ASP A 24 -10.34 7.28 3.59
N HIS A 25 -9.11 7.71 3.88
CA HIS A 25 -8.86 8.86 4.77
C HIS A 25 -8.10 10.02 4.12
N TYR A 26 -7.45 9.80 2.99
CA TYR A 26 -6.63 10.83 2.33
C TYR A 26 -7.48 11.99 1.83
N HIS A 27 -8.56 11.68 1.08
CA HIS A 27 -9.46 12.67 0.50
C HIS A 27 -10.46 13.27 1.50
N SER A 28 -10.56 12.72 2.71
CA SER A 28 -11.44 13.24 3.77
C SER A 28 -10.76 14.28 4.67
N VAL A 29 -9.55 14.76 4.32
CA VAL A 29 -8.74 15.73 5.10
C VAL A 29 -8.38 15.20 6.52
N THR A 30 -8.62 13.92 6.77
CA THR A 30 -8.38 13.28 8.07
C THR A 30 -6.93 12.79 8.18
N LEU A 31 -6.27 12.58 7.04
CA LEU A 31 -4.88 12.15 6.98
C LEU A 31 -3.94 13.32 6.72
N ASP A 32 -2.93 13.45 7.58
CA ASP A 32 -1.78 14.33 7.31
C ASP A 32 -0.86 13.68 6.27
N SER A 33 -0.45 14.45 5.26
CA SER A 33 0.55 14.04 4.27
C SER A 33 1.84 13.53 4.93
N ALA A 34 2.21 14.06 6.10
CA ALA A 34 3.37 13.57 6.87
C ALA A 34 3.19 12.14 7.42
N SER A 35 1.98 11.58 7.38
CA SER A 35 1.65 10.22 7.82
C SER A 35 1.60 9.21 6.66
N LEU A 36 1.73 9.67 5.40
CA LEU A 36 1.74 8.81 4.22
C LEU A 36 3.11 8.16 3.97
N PRO A 37 3.19 6.83 3.77
CA PRO A 37 4.44 6.21 3.33
C PRO A 37 4.92 6.86 2.03
N PRO A 38 6.22 7.18 1.90
CA PRO A 38 6.84 7.52 0.62
C PRO A 38 6.55 6.43 -0.42
N LEU A 39 6.49 6.81 -1.70
CA LEU A 39 6.22 5.87 -2.79
C LEU A 39 7.25 4.73 -2.82
N GLU A 40 8.53 5.06 -2.58
CA GLU A 40 9.63 4.10 -2.53
C GLU A 40 9.56 3.09 -1.37
N ASP A 41 8.72 3.35 -0.37
CA ASP A 41 8.52 2.42 0.73
C ASP A 41 7.56 1.27 0.35
N PHE A 42 6.79 1.41 -0.73
CA PHE A 42 6.03 0.30 -1.31
C PHE A 42 6.97 -0.57 -2.15
N GLN A 43 7.10 -1.83 -1.75
CA GLN A 43 8.02 -2.79 -2.35
C GLN A 43 7.42 -3.46 -3.59
N SER A 44 6.10 -3.66 -3.62
CA SER A 44 5.42 -4.21 -4.80
C SER A 44 5.16 -3.14 -5.86
N GLU A 45 5.21 -3.53 -7.13
CA GLU A 45 4.89 -2.67 -8.26
C GLU A 45 3.41 -2.29 -8.26
N GLN A 46 2.52 -3.29 -8.14
CA GLN A 46 1.08 -3.11 -8.01
C GLN A 46 0.70 -2.19 -6.83
N GLY A 47 1.40 -2.30 -5.69
CA GLY A 47 1.19 -1.40 -4.55
C GLY A 47 1.58 0.06 -4.85
N ARG A 48 2.65 0.28 -5.62
CA ARG A 48 3.06 1.62 -6.10
C ARG A 48 2.04 2.20 -7.07
N GLU A 49 1.53 1.40 -8.01
CA GLU A 49 0.51 1.84 -8.98
C GLU A 49 -0.77 2.29 -8.29
N ILE A 50 -1.29 1.49 -7.35
CA ILE A 50 -2.47 1.85 -6.56
C ILE A 50 -2.19 3.12 -5.73
N TYR A 51 -1.02 3.22 -5.10
CA TYR A 51 -0.66 4.41 -4.31
C TYR A 51 -0.70 5.68 -5.16
N SER A 52 -0.03 5.67 -6.32
CA SER A 52 -0.03 6.79 -7.26
C SER A 52 -1.44 7.13 -7.73
N ALA A 53 -2.28 6.12 -8.04
CA ALA A 53 -3.66 6.34 -8.41
C ALA A 53 -4.48 7.06 -7.31
N ILE A 54 -4.18 6.81 -6.03
CA ILE A 54 -4.84 7.47 -4.89
C ILE A 54 -4.37 8.91 -4.71
N ILE A 55 -3.05 9.14 -4.69
CA ILE A 55 -2.44 10.43 -4.37
C ILE A 55 -2.60 11.44 -5.52
N ASP A 56 -2.51 10.98 -6.77
CA ASP A 56 -2.60 11.85 -7.94
C ASP A 56 -4.06 12.19 -8.32
N ALA A 57 -5.04 11.59 -7.64
CA ALA A 57 -6.46 11.84 -7.87
C ALA A 57 -6.92 13.12 -7.16
N PRO A 58 -7.85 13.90 -7.75
CA PRO A 58 -8.41 15.08 -7.09
C PRO A 58 -9.36 14.75 -5.94
N ASP A 59 -9.98 13.57 -5.97
CA ASP A 59 -10.93 13.10 -4.97
C ASP A 59 -10.97 11.56 -4.94
N ARG A 60 -11.69 11.03 -3.96
CA ARG A 60 -11.85 9.59 -3.76
C ARG A 60 -12.48 8.89 -4.98
N ALA A 61 -13.53 9.45 -5.57
CA ALA A 61 -14.22 8.81 -6.68
C ALA A 61 -13.30 8.68 -7.90
N SER A 62 -12.49 9.71 -8.16
CA SER A 62 -11.47 9.73 -9.19
C SER A 62 -10.35 8.73 -8.91
N ALA A 63 -9.95 8.55 -7.64
CA ALA A 63 -9.00 7.51 -7.24
C ALA A 63 -9.55 6.11 -7.53
N GLU A 64 -10.79 5.83 -7.10
CA GLU A 64 -11.44 4.54 -7.33
C GLU A 64 -11.56 4.24 -8.84
N GLN A 65 -11.96 5.22 -9.65
CA GLN A 65 -12.01 5.07 -11.12
C GLN A 65 -10.65 4.76 -11.73
N ARG A 66 -9.58 5.43 -11.29
CA ARG A 66 -8.21 5.13 -11.77
C ARG A 66 -7.79 3.72 -11.38
N ILE A 67 -8.06 3.31 -10.13
CA ILE A 67 -7.75 1.96 -9.64
C ILE A 67 -8.51 0.90 -10.45
N HIS A 68 -9.77 1.16 -10.83
CA HIS A 68 -10.54 0.27 -11.71
C HIS A 68 -9.92 0.03 -13.09
N THR A 69 -9.09 0.96 -13.57
CA THR A 69 -8.44 0.86 -14.88
C THR A 69 -7.05 0.24 -14.84
N LEU A 70 -6.53 -0.09 -13.65
CA LEU A 70 -5.22 -0.73 -13.51
C LEU A 70 -5.29 -2.20 -13.95
N GLU A 71 -4.26 -2.66 -14.63
CA GLU A 71 -4.09 -4.07 -14.98
C GLU A 71 -3.19 -4.73 -13.92
N LEU A 72 -3.80 -5.24 -12.84
CA LEU A 72 -3.09 -5.82 -11.71
C LEU A 72 -3.17 -7.35 -11.74
N ASP A 73 -2.02 -8.03 -11.69
CA ASP A 73 -1.94 -9.49 -11.78
C ASP A 73 -2.42 -10.24 -10.52
N ASP A 74 -2.09 -9.71 -9.33
CA ASP A 74 -2.28 -10.39 -8.04
C ASP A 74 -3.38 -9.76 -7.19
N VAL A 75 -4.09 -8.75 -7.71
CA VAL A 75 -5.07 -7.95 -6.97
C VAL A 75 -6.42 -8.02 -7.64
N ASP A 76 -7.40 -8.58 -6.92
CA ASP A 76 -8.82 -8.41 -7.27
C ASP A 76 -9.26 -6.98 -6.86
N ILE A 77 -9.35 -6.11 -7.86
CA ILE A 77 -9.73 -4.70 -7.72
C ILE A 77 -11.12 -4.55 -7.07
N GLU A 78 -12.09 -5.35 -7.48
CA GLU A 78 -13.47 -5.25 -6.96
C GLU A 78 -13.49 -5.59 -5.47
N SER A 79 -12.78 -6.64 -5.08
CA SER A 79 -12.61 -6.99 -3.66
C SER A 79 -11.85 -5.90 -2.90
N PHE A 80 -10.79 -5.33 -3.47
CA PHE A 80 -10.01 -4.26 -2.85
C PHE A 80 -10.87 -3.01 -2.58
N LEU A 81 -11.69 -2.59 -3.54
CA LEU A 81 -12.50 -1.37 -3.44
C LEU A 81 -13.73 -1.54 -2.54
N ARG A 82 -14.28 -2.76 -2.45
CA ARG A 82 -15.44 -3.06 -1.61
C ARG A 82 -15.12 -3.18 -0.11
N LEU A 83 -13.89 -3.55 0.25
CA LEU A 83 -13.50 -3.72 1.65
C LEU A 83 -13.24 -2.37 2.33
N SER A 84 -13.68 -2.20 3.59
CA SER A 84 -13.33 -1.01 4.38
C SER A 84 -11.90 -1.08 4.92
N GLY A 85 -11.22 0.06 4.92
CA GLY A 85 -9.88 0.28 5.45
C GLY A 85 -9.83 0.89 6.83
N GLU A 86 -10.97 1.21 7.45
CA GLU A 86 -11.04 1.86 8.76
C GLU A 86 -10.22 1.14 9.85
N HIS A 87 -10.12 -0.18 9.77
CA HIS A 87 -9.38 -1.00 10.73
C HIS A 87 -7.88 -1.17 10.41
N TYR A 88 -7.37 -0.54 9.34
CA TYR A 88 -5.99 -0.73 8.87
C TYR A 88 -5.07 0.46 9.15
N HIS A 89 -5.42 1.33 10.10
CA HIS A 89 -4.66 2.55 10.46
C HIS A 89 -3.19 2.33 10.86
N THR A 90 -2.79 1.13 11.28
CA THR A 90 -1.39 0.80 11.61
C THR A 90 -0.54 0.39 10.40
N TYR A 91 -1.17 0.00 9.29
CA TYR A 91 -0.46 -0.55 8.14
C TYR A 91 0.39 0.48 7.38
N PRO A 92 0.01 1.77 7.25
CA PRO A 92 0.90 2.77 6.67
C PRO A 92 2.25 2.87 7.40
N ALA A 93 2.26 2.92 8.74
CA ALA A 93 3.49 2.92 9.52
C ALA A 93 4.31 1.63 9.29
N LEU A 94 3.62 0.48 9.24
CA LEU A 94 4.26 -0.81 8.97
C LEU A 94 4.95 -0.87 7.60
N VAL A 95 4.39 -0.22 6.57
CA VAL A 95 5.03 -0.12 5.24
C VAL A 95 6.36 0.61 5.35
N ARG A 96 6.40 1.76 6.04
CA ARG A 96 7.65 2.52 6.28
C ARG A 96 8.69 1.71 7.06
N GLU A 97 8.27 1.10 8.17
CA GLU A 97 9.14 0.28 9.02
C GLU A 97 9.76 -0.89 8.25
N ARG A 98 8.97 -1.54 7.38
CA ARG A 98 9.45 -2.64 6.55
C ARG A 98 10.42 -2.17 5.49
N ALA A 99 10.13 -1.08 4.80
CA ALA A 99 11.04 -0.51 3.81
C ALA A 99 12.38 -0.15 4.45
N GLU A 100 12.36 0.44 5.65
CA GLU A 100 13.58 0.71 6.40
C GLU A 100 14.33 -0.55 6.81
N ALA A 101 13.65 -1.58 7.30
CA ALA A 101 14.26 -2.86 7.65
C ALA A 101 14.90 -3.56 6.44
N ILE A 102 14.29 -3.45 5.26
CA ILE A 102 14.82 -3.95 3.98
C ILE A 102 16.09 -3.17 3.60
N ARG A 103 16.03 -1.83 3.61
CA ARG A 103 17.19 -0.96 3.33
C ARG A 103 18.38 -1.26 4.25
N ARG A 104 18.11 -1.57 5.53
CA ARG A 104 19.12 -1.95 6.53
C ARG A 104 19.58 -3.40 6.44
N GLY A 105 19.03 -4.21 5.53
CA GLY A 105 19.34 -5.64 5.37
C GLY A 105 18.87 -6.53 6.52
N GLN A 106 18.00 -6.00 7.41
CA GLN A 106 17.44 -6.73 8.55
C GLN A 106 16.29 -7.66 8.12
N LEU A 107 15.66 -7.35 6.98
CA LEU A 107 14.56 -8.10 6.39
C LEU A 107 14.89 -8.41 4.93
N LYS A 108 14.66 -9.66 4.52
CA LYS A 108 14.87 -10.09 3.12
C LYS A 108 13.53 -10.45 2.50
N VAL A 109 13.28 -9.90 1.33
CA VAL A 109 12.16 -10.31 0.48
C VAL A 109 12.60 -11.54 -0.30
N GLU A 110 11.77 -12.59 -0.34
CA GLU A 110 12.05 -13.75 -1.18
C GLU A 110 12.21 -13.31 -2.65
N ALA A 111 13.35 -13.65 -3.25
CA ALA A 111 13.56 -13.53 -4.69
C ALA A 111 12.76 -14.64 -5.39
N ALA A 112 12.12 -14.29 -6.50
CA ALA A 112 11.41 -15.23 -7.36
C ALA A 112 12.39 -16.26 -7.96
#